data_AF-A0A952VT20-F1
#
_entry.id   AF-A0A952VT20-F1
#
_cell.length_a   1.000
_cell.length_b   1.000
_cell.length_c   1.000
_cell.angle_alpha   90.00
_cell.angle_beta   90.00
_cell.angle_gamma   90.00
#
_symmetry.space_group_name_H-M   'P 1'
#
loop_
_entity.id
_entity.type
_entity.pdbx_description
1 polymer ?
#
loop_
_entity_poly.entity_id
_entity_poly.type
_entity_poly.pdbx_seq_one_letter_code
_entity_poly.pdbx_strand_id
1 'polypeptide(L)'
;MFRRGLSSVQGFIFVFTLVAPGITLPSSAQTASCDAILGQWMWFVGGEVTVNRDGTFTQQSGNAGTWECNDPARGRFTFRWRDGGFTNSLLLSPDGQGLTSTDTSQWYVTARRTGSAPSPQPPLVRKQDPAPSPQPPLVREENCCLEAYACEVKKIEAAFEQKSAQCRGQAGNALCFKAAVSAKASGLQTASEKLRLCNRADNPGVMPPGRTTGNQAPSGGLSPRDLPPPPSSSDEFHSTEQGGDPCQCIAWPDQVAGDVFASDSPGADQGSRPPNGDVFGSDSPEANQGQPSPSGDVFGSDCPADYSNRDIPGASDEGRYALGFSQAIRQCMAEQVTIENLAIAAFAAKSKRIANLLRIAATPGAIDAVLRPPGSSPESNPYRRGKAEATRLCEWGLKVSPVLVARCPPKRTPVIAPPPQAPPRQPLAQLLSDLSWLRKMNPTGNQYNCGNTVLAVWQALKGRPALPAPPMSCAGTTTSQLESIVGGEFGPASGPPEIHNKIFLAGEGAHGIVYAKGPPPPGETRNLGHYFNIVRSAGEVYLLDGQLGRTVSWAEYLRMGFNEFRLLPTN
;
A
#
# COMPACT_ATOMS: atom_id res chain seq x y z
N MET A 1 15.43 -22.28 82.85
CA MET A 1 15.12 -23.71 82.68
C MET A 1 14.84 -23.97 81.19
N PHE A 2 15.39 -25.06 80.65
CA PHE A 2 15.31 -25.62 79.27
C PHE A 2 16.12 -24.89 78.17
N ARG A 3 17.31 -25.40 77.75
CA ARG A 3 17.65 -26.57 76.88
C ARG A 3 17.21 -26.38 75.42
N ARG A 4 18.17 -26.11 74.50
CA ARG A 4 18.91 -27.03 73.59
C ARG A 4 18.05 -27.61 72.45
N GLY A 5 18.49 -27.34 71.22
CA GLY A 5 18.08 -28.03 69.99
C GLY A 5 19.04 -27.72 68.84
N LEU A 6 20.22 -28.34 68.84
CA LEU A 6 21.14 -28.40 67.70
C LEU A 6 20.73 -29.60 66.85
N SER A 7 20.26 -29.34 65.62
CA SER A 7 20.05 -30.39 64.61
C SER A 7 21.25 -30.46 63.69
N SER A 8 21.88 -31.62 63.72
CA SER A 8 22.96 -32.09 62.87
C SER A 8 22.52 -32.18 61.40
N VAL A 9 23.20 -31.48 60.50
CA VAL A 9 23.06 -31.66 59.05
C VAL A 9 24.21 -32.56 58.59
N GLN A 10 23.88 -33.81 58.26
CA GLN A 10 24.79 -34.74 57.58
C GLN A 10 25.00 -34.28 56.14
N GLY A 11 26.23 -33.90 55.81
CA GLY A 11 26.65 -33.61 54.44
C GLY A 11 26.84 -34.90 53.65
N PHE A 12 25.98 -35.12 52.65
CA PHE A 12 26.23 -36.07 51.57
C PHE A 12 27.14 -35.40 50.54
N ILE A 13 28.39 -35.86 50.46
CA ILE A 13 29.33 -35.50 49.40
C ILE A 13 28.97 -36.35 48.17
N PHE A 14 28.27 -35.76 47.21
CA PHE A 14 28.14 -36.31 45.86
C PHE A 14 29.39 -35.96 45.06
N VAL A 15 30.25 -36.94 44.79
CA VAL A 15 31.34 -36.84 43.81
C VAL A 15 30.71 -36.96 42.43
N PHE A 16 30.44 -35.83 41.78
CA PHE A 16 30.09 -35.79 40.36
C PHE A 16 31.38 -35.89 39.53
N THR A 17 31.59 -37.05 38.90
CA THR A 17 32.59 -37.23 37.86
C THR A 17 32.16 -36.43 36.62
N LEU A 18 32.77 -35.26 36.43
CA LEU A 18 32.62 -34.45 35.22
C LEU A 18 33.27 -35.18 34.03
N VAL A 19 32.45 -35.88 33.25
CA VAL A 19 32.81 -36.29 31.88
C VAL A 19 32.80 -35.02 31.04
N ALA A 20 33.96 -34.46 30.77
CA ALA A 20 34.10 -33.31 29.88
C ALA A 20 33.73 -33.74 28.45
N PRO A 21 32.65 -33.21 27.84
CA PRO A 21 32.43 -33.38 26.42
C PRO A 21 33.57 -32.69 25.69
N GLY A 22 34.23 -33.44 24.79
CA GLY A 22 35.35 -32.93 23.98
C GLY A 22 34.95 -31.66 23.25
N ILE A 23 35.55 -30.55 23.68
CA ILE A 23 35.49 -29.28 22.97
C ILE A 23 36.30 -29.47 21.69
N THR A 24 35.60 -29.80 20.60
CA THR A 24 36.14 -29.68 19.25
C THR A 24 36.40 -28.21 18.99
N LEU A 25 37.67 -27.79 19.05
CA LEU A 25 38.08 -26.45 18.62
C LEU A 25 37.64 -26.27 17.16
N PRO A 26 36.95 -25.16 16.81
CA PRO A 26 36.59 -24.91 15.42
C PRO A 26 37.85 -24.88 14.57
N SER A 27 37.81 -25.64 13.46
CA SER A 27 38.89 -25.75 12.48
C SER A 27 39.48 -24.38 12.17
N SER A 28 40.82 -24.31 12.25
CA SER A 28 41.71 -23.24 11.79
C SER A 28 41.02 -22.17 10.95
N ALA A 29 40.95 -20.94 11.48
CA ALA A 29 40.59 -19.75 10.73
C ALA A 29 41.40 -19.72 9.43
N GLN A 30 40.75 -20.06 8.32
CA GLN A 30 41.36 -20.01 7.01
C GLN A 30 41.64 -18.54 6.73
N THR A 31 42.92 -18.18 6.66
CA THR A 31 43.36 -16.86 6.23
C THR A 31 42.69 -16.57 4.89
N ALA A 32 41.83 -15.57 4.84
CA ALA A 32 41.09 -15.27 3.62
C ALA A 32 42.09 -14.89 2.52
N SER A 33 42.14 -15.65 1.43
CA SER A 33 42.92 -15.22 0.27
C SER A 33 42.21 -14.03 -0.40
N CYS A 34 42.94 -13.25 -1.21
CA CYS A 34 42.28 -12.21 -2.00
C CYS A 34 41.24 -12.78 -2.97
N ASP A 35 41.37 -14.06 -3.36
CA ASP A 35 40.38 -14.75 -4.18
C ASP A 35 39.06 -15.01 -3.43
N ALA A 36 39.05 -14.91 -2.10
CA ALA A 36 37.85 -15.12 -1.31
C ALA A 36 36.74 -14.10 -1.62
N ILE A 37 37.03 -12.94 -2.21
CA ILE A 37 36.01 -11.97 -2.60
C ILE A 37 35.32 -12.29 -3.95
N LEU A 38 35.93 -13.13 -4.77
CA LEU A 38 35.48 -13.36 -6.14
C LEU A 38 34.08 -14.01 -6.17
N GLY A 39 33.27 -13.65 -7.17
CA GLY A 39 31.95 -14.20 -7.40
C GLY A 39 30.82 -13.18 -7.29
N GLN A 40 29.60 -13.67 -7.12
CA GLN A 40 28.38 -12.88 -7.14
C GLN A 40 27.89 -12.53 -5.74
N TRP A 41 27.46 -11.27 -5.58
CA TRP A 41 27.06 -10.68 -4.31
C TRP A 41 25.76 -9.90 -4.47
N MET A 42 24.75 -10.20 -3.68
CA MET A 42 23.58 -9.36 -3.49
C MET A 42 23.97 -8.13 -2.68
N TRP A 43 23.95 -6.95 -3.30
CA TRP A 43 24.37 -5.70 -2.67
C TRP A 43 23.24 -5.06 -1.85
N PHE A 44 23.54 -4.27 -0.82
CA PHE A 44 22.52 -3.69 0.09
C PHE A 44 21.47 -2.79 -0.58
N VAL A 45 21.82 -2.10 -1.66
CA VAL A 45 20.83 -1.32 -2.45
C VAL A 45 20.00 -2.20 -3.38
N GLY A 46 20.24 -3.51 -3.39
CA GLY A 46 19.69 -4.44 -4.34
C GLY A 46 20.56 -4.57 -5.60
N GLY A 47 20.30 -5.63 -6.35
CA GLY A 47 21.06 -6.00 -7.54
C GLY A 47 22.29 -6.84 -7.20
N GLU A 48 22.68 -7.65 -8.16
CA GLU A 48 23.87 -8.49 -8.06
C GLU A 48 25.12 -7.72 -8.50
N VAL A 49 26.20 -7.86 -7.73
CA VAL A 49 27.55 -7.40 -8.03
C VAL A 49 28.42 -8.62 -8.30
N THR A 50 28.99 -8.72 -9.49
CA THR A 50 29.95 -9.75 -9.85
C THR A 50 31.36 -9.20 -9.71
N VAL A 51 32.14 -9.78 -8.80
CA VAL A 51 33.53 -9.41 -8.52
C VAL A 51 34.46 -10.33 -9.29
N ASN A 52 35.23 -9.75 -10.22
CA ASN A 52 36.06 -10.45 -11.18
C ASN A 52 37.51 -10.54 -10.69
N ARG A 53 38.24 -11.57 -11.16
CA ARG A 53 39.65 -11.79 -10.78
C ARG A 53 40.61 -10.70 -11.28
N ASP A 54 40.24 -9.97 -12.32
CA ASP A 54 41.06 -8.93 -12.94
C ASP A 54 41.07 -7.60 -12.16
N GLY A 55 40.51 -7.58 -10.94
CA GLY A 55 40.40 -6.36 -10.13
C GLY A 55 39.22 -5.47 -10.54
N THR A 56 38.30 -5.96 -11.38
CA THR A 56 37.07 -5.25 -11.74
C THR A 56 35.84 -5.87 -11.08
N PHE A 57 34.75 -5.11 -11.04
CA PHE A 57 33.43 -5.66 -10.72
C PHE A 57 32.35 -4.98 -11.57
N THR A 58 31.23 -5.67 -11.76
CA THR A 58 30.05 -5.16 -12.46
C THR A 58 28.81 -5.34 -11.60
N GLN A 59 27.87 -4.41 -11.68
CA GLN A 59 26.55 -4.51 -11.05
C GLN A 59 25.49 -4.71 -12.14
N GLN A 60 24.45 -5.47 -11.83
CA GLN A 60 23.31 -5.73 -12.74
C GLN A 60 22.64 -4.45 -13.28
N SER A 61 22.73 -3.33 -12.56
CA SER A 61 22.23 -2.02 -12.98
C SER A 61 23.03 -1.37 -14.12
N GLY A 62 24.20 -1.92 -14.48
CA GLY A 62 25.13 -1.34 -15.45
C GLY A 62 26.28 -0.53 -14.81
N ASN A 63 26.21 -0.27 -13.50
CA ASN A 63 27.34 0.33 -12.78
C ASN A 63 28.50 -0.68 -12.70
N ALA A 64 29.72 -0.20 -12.62
CA ALA A 64 30.92 -1.03 -12.56
C ALA A 64 32.00 -0.31 -11.76
N GLY A 65 33.12 -0.98 -11.51
CA GLY A 65 34.23 -0.37 -10.80
C GLY A 65 35.45 -1.26 -10.71
N THR A 66 36.38 -0.84 -9.86
CA THR A 66 37.56 -1.64 -9.52
C THR A 66 37.54 -2.01 -8.05
N TRP A 67 38.13 -3.14 -7.72
CA TRP A 67 38.33 -3.55 -6.34
C TRP A 67 39.80 -3.89 -6.08
N GLU A 68 40.19 -3.75 -4.81
CA GLU A 68 41.54 -4.01 -4.34
C GLU A 68 41.50 -4.80 -3.03
N CYS A 69 42.41 -5.76 -2.89
CA CYS A 69 42.62 -6.51 -1.65
C CYS A 69 43.67 -5.79 -0.79
N ASN A 70 43.25 -5.10 0.26
CA ASN A 70 44.18 -4.29 1.06
C ASN A 70 44.91 -5.12 2.13
N ASP A 71 44.19 -6.07 2.75
CA ASP A 71 44.72 -6.92 3.83
C ASP A 71 44.03 -8.30 3.75
N PRO A 72 44.59 -9.26 2.99
CA PRO A 72 44.01 -10.59 2.83
C PRO A 72 43.87 -11.31 4.17
N ALA A 73 44.87 -11.19 5.04
CA ALA A 73 44.86 -11.86 6.35
C ALA A 73 43.66 -11.44 7.22
N ARG A 74 43.14 -10.23 7.00
CA ARG A 74 41.94 -9.72 7.66
C ARG A 74 40.71 -9.67 6.76
N GLY A 75 40.78 -10.15 5.52
CA GLY A 75 39.67 -10.09 4.56
C GLY A 75 39.19 -8.65 4.29
N ARG A 76 40.11 -7.69 4.16
CA ARG A 76 39.75 -6.28 3.87
C ARG A 76 39.90 -5.95 2.39
N PHE A 77 38.86 -5.36 1.83
CA PHE A 77 38.76 -5.02 0.41
C PHE A 77 38.35 -3.55 0.24
N THR A 78 38.80 -2.89 -0.83
CA THR A 78 38.31 -1.57 -1.25
C THR A 78 37.58 -1.72 -2.56
N PHE A 79 36.37 -1.20 -2.67
CA PHE A 79 35.59 -1.10 -3.91
C PHE A 79 35.53 0.36 -4.33
N ARG A 80 35.88 0.66 -5.58
CA ARG A 80 35.82 1.99 -6.18
C ARG A 80 34.83 1.96 -7.34
N TRP A 81 33.68 2.57 -7.13
CA TRP A 81 32.60 2.63 -8.12
C TRP A 81 32.91 3.69 -9.17
N ARG A 82 32.72 3.33 -10.44
CA ARG A 82 32.86 4.25 -11.58
C ARG A 82 31.78 5.32 -11.52
N ASP A 83 30.53 4.91 -11.35
CA ASP A 83 29.41 5.85 -11.34
C ASP A 83 29.19 6.32 -9.89
N GLY A 84 29.17 7.64 -9.70
CA GLY A 84 29.01 8.29 -8.39
C GLY A 84 30.29 8.49 -7.57
N GLY A 85 31.43 7.93 -8.00
CA GLY A 85 32.72 8.13 -7.34
C GLY A 85 32.83 7.56 -5.93
N PHE A 86 31.94 6.63 -5.56
CA PHE A 86 31.93 6.02 -4.24
C PHE A 86 33.13 5.11 -4.02
N THR A 87 33.74 5.20 -2.85
CA THR A 87 34.74 4.23 -2.38
C THR A 87 34.17 3.54 -1.14
N ASN A 88 34.23 2.21 -1.09
CA ASN A 88 33.77 1.40 0.03
C ASN A 88 34.89 0.51 0.57
N SER A 89 35.22 0.65 1.84
CA SER A 89 36.17 -0.23 2.54
C SER A 89 35.40 -1.35 3.24
N LEU A 90 35.47 -2.58 2.75
CA LEU A 90 34.66 -3.71 3.20
C LEU A 90 35.49 -4.77 3.94
N LEU A 91 34.85 -5.44 4.89
CA LEU A 91 35.35 -6.62 5.60
C LEU A 91 34.53 -7.84 5.18
N LEU A 92 35.22 -8.90 4.79
CA LEU A 92 34.62 -10.21 4.57
C LEU A 92 34.34 -10.89 5.90
N SER A 93 33.14 -11.42 6.07
CA SER A 93 32.77 -12.19 7.25
C SER A 93 33.59 -13.48 7.35
N PRO A 94 33.80 -14.04 8.56
CA PRO A 94 34.60 -15.26 8.74
C PRO A 94 34.09 -16.49 7.95
N ASP A 95 32.79 -16.56 7.67
CA ASP A 95 32.17 -17.62 6.86
C ASP A 95 32.28 -17.39 5.34
N GLY A 96 32.87 -16.25 4.93
CA GLY A 96 33.03 -15.84 3.53
C GLY A 96 31.72 -15.50 2.81
N GLN A 97 30.59 -15.40 3.52
CA GLN A 97 29.26 -15.21 2.94
C GLN A 97 28.75 -13.77 2.95
N GLY A 98 29.39 -12.89 3.71
CA GLY A 98 28.96 -11.52 3.92
C GLY A 98 30.10 -10.52 3.75
N LEU A 99 29.76 -9.33 3.27
CA LEU A 99 30.61 -8.15 3.28
C LEU A 99 29.95 -7.07 4.13
N THR A 100 30.78 -6.32 4.85
CA THR A 100 30.31 -5.23 5.71
C THR A 100 31.28 -4.07 5.66
N SER A 101 30.77 -2.85 5.56
CA SER A 101 31.60 -1.65 5.57
C SER A 101 32.37 -1.50 6.88
N THR A 102 33.62 -1.09 6.77
CA THR A 102 34.54 -0.85 7.88
C THR A 102 34.84 0.61 8.10
N ASP A 103 34.46 1.47 7.15
CA ASP A 103 34.68 2.90 7.22
C ASP A 103 33.36 3.60 7.53
N THR A 104 33.28 4.17 8.75
CA THR A 104 32.09 4.90 9.22
C THR A 104 31.95 6.28 8.58
N SER A 105 32.98 6.80 7.91
CA SER A 105 32.91 8.05 7.14
C SER A 105 32.29 7.85 5.75
N GLN A 106 32.23 6.60 5.30
CA GLN A 106 31.61 6.20 4.04
C GLN A 106 30.17 5.75 4.26
N TRP A 107 29.40 5.68 3.18
CA TRP A 107 28.11 5.01 3.25
C TRP A 107 28.34 3.57 3.75
N TYR A 108 27.63 3.17 4.80
CA TYR A 108 27.60 1.80 5.26
C TYR A 108 26.99 0.93 4.16
N VAL A 109 27.68 -0.16 3.87
CA VAL A 109 27.40 -1.08 2.76
C VAL A 109 27.47 -2.47 3.32
N THR A 110 26.49 -3.30 2.98
CA THR A 110 26.56 -4.74 3.16
C THR A 110 26.38 -5.44 1.82
N ALA A 111 26.89 -6.66 1.74
CA ALA A 111 26.57 -7.55 0.63
C ALA A 111 26.54 -8.99 1.10
N ARG A 112 25.71 -9.82 0.47
CA ARG A 112 25.62 -11.25 0.77
C ARG A 112 25.89 -12.06 -0.49
N ARG A 113 26.72 -13.08 -0.41
CA ARG A 113 27.06 -13.93 -1.56
C ARG A 113 25.81 -14.66 -2.09
N THR A 114 25.61 -14.71 -3.40
CA THR A 114 24.43 -15.33 -4.06
C THR A 114 24.67 -16.75 -4.58
N GLY A 115 25.88 -17.30 -4.41
CA GLY A 115 26.22 -18.67 -4.80
C GLY A 115 27.31 -19.27 -3.91
N SER A 116 27.57 -20.56 -4.11
CA SER A 116 28.70 -21.26 -3.46
C SER A 116 30.00 -20.51 -3.74
N ALA A 117 30.87 -20.38 -2.73
CA ALA A 117 32.19 -19.81 -2.95
C ALA A 117 32.88 -20.52 -4.13
N PRO A 118 33.48 -19.79 -5.07
CA PRO A 118 34.16 -20.43 -6.18
C PRO A 118 35.20 -21.41 -5.63
N SER A 119 35.13 -22.68 -6.04
CA SER A 119 36.13 -23.67 -5.68
C SER A 119 37.52 -23.10 -6.01
N PRO A 120 38.52 -23.28 -5.13
CA PRO A 120 39.89 -22.84 -5.40
C PRO A 120 40.36 -23.44 -6.72
N GLN A 121 40.37 -22.63 -7.77
CA GLN A 121 40.93 -23.07 -9.05
C GLN A 121 42.45 -23.02 -8.94
N PRO A 122 43.16 -24.02 -9.48
CA PRO A 122 44.62 -23.97 -9.57
C PRO A 122 45.08 -22.65 -10.23
N PRO A 123 46.23 -22.10 -9.82
CA PRO A 123 46.76 -20.89 -10.43
C PRO A 123 46.81 -21.06 -11.95
N LEU A 124 46.08 -20.20 -12.67
CA LEU A 124 46.12 -20.20 -14.12
C LEU A 124 47.55 -19.87 -14.55
N VAL A 125 48.25 -20.87 -15.09
CA VAL A 125 49.49 -20.66 -15.83
C VAL A 125 49.14 -19.76 -17.01
N ARG A 126 49.65 -18.53 -16.97
CA ARG A 126 49.42 -17.47 -17.95
C ARG A 126 49.95 -17.92 -19.33
N LYS A 127 49.13 -18.61 -20.12
CA LYS A 127 49.32 -18.68 -21.57
C LYS A 127 48.87 -17.34 -22.16
N GLN A 128 49.71 -16.74 -22.99
CA GLN A 128 49.35 -15.57 -23.79
C GLN A 128 48.23 -15.97 -24.74
N ASP A 129 47.06 -15.38 -24.57
CA ASP A 129 45.94 -15.59 -25.49
C ASP A 129 46.06 -14.65 -26.71
N PRO A 130 45.70 -15.14 -27.91
CA PRO A 130 45.62 -14.34 -29.13
C PRO A 130 44.38 -13.43 -29.14
N ALA A 131 44.45 -12.40 -29.99
CA ALA A 131 43.51 -11.29 -30.10
C ALA A 131 42.03 -11.71 -30.29
N PRO A 132 41.06 -10.94 -29.76
CA PRO A 132 39.65 -11.29 -29.79
C PRO A 132 39.02 -11.08 -31.17
N SER A 133 38.30 -12.11 -31.64
CA SER A 133 37.37 -12.00 -32.78
C SER A 133 36.14 -11.17 -32.41
N PRO A 134 35.57 -10.40 -33.37
CA PRO A 134 34.37 -9.60 -33.15
C PRO A 134 33.13 -10.49 -33.01
N GLN A 135 32.37 -10.30 -31.93
CA GLN A 135 31.05 -10.91 -31.78
C GLN A 135 29.98 -10.06 -32.51
N PRO A 136 29.01 -10.69 -33.20
CA PRO A 136 27.89 -9.98 -33.80
C PRO A 136 26.90 -9.48 -32.73
N PRO A 137 26.17 -8.39 -32.98
CA PRO A 137 25.25 -7.81 -32.02
C PRO A 137 24.10 -8.75 -31.70
N LEU A 138 23.85 -8.96 -30.41
CA LEU A 138 22.62 -9.56 -29.89
C LEU A 138 21.45 -8.64 -30.25
N VAL A 139 20.68 -9.04 -31.27
CA VAL A 139 19.38 -8.44 -31.54
C VAL A 139 18.44 -8.88 -30.42
N ARG A 140 17.91 -7.89 -29.72
CA ARG A 140 17.01 -8.00 -28.58
C ARG A 140 15.62 -8.38 -29.10
N GLU A 141 15.09 -9.53 -28.73
CA GLU A 141 13.66 -9.83 -28.88
C GLU A 141 12.89 -8.93 -27.91
N GLU A 142 12.32 -7.84 -28.43
CA GLU A 142 11.44 -6.95 -27.68
C GLU A 142 10.02 -7.53 -27.66
N ASN A 143 9.34 -7.35 -26.53
CA ASN A 143 8.06 -7.96 -26.22
C ASN A 143 6.91 -7.25 -26.98
N CYS A 144 6.48 -7.77 -28.14
CA CYS A 144 5.47 -7.14 -29.01
C CYS A 144 4.16 -6.78 -28.27
N CYS A 145 3.79 -7.46 -27.17
CA CYS A 145 2.59 -7.14 -26.39
C CYS A 145 2.67 -5.75 -25.72
N LEU A 146 3.85 -5.36 -25.25
CA LEU A 146 4.04 -4.05 -24.61
C LEU A 146 3.99 -2.91 -25.64
N GLU A 147 4.52 -3.13 -26.84
CA GLU A 147 4.48 -2.14 -27.92
C GLU A 147 3.06 -1.93 -28.44
N ALA A 148 2.29 -3.01 -28.61
CA ALA A 148 0.89 -2.95 -28.99
C ALA A 148 0.06 -2.19 -27.94
N TYR A 149 0.30 -2.44 -26.66
CA TYR A 149 -0.35 -1.71 -25.57
C TYR A 149 0.00 -0.21 -25.59
N ALA A 150 1.28 0.13 -25.76
CA ALA A 150 1.73 1.51 -25.85
C ALA A 150 1.09 2.26 -27.04
N CYS A 151 0.88 1.59 -28.17
CA CYS A 151 0.20 2.15 -29.33
C CYS A 151 -1.28 2.44 -29.05
N GLU A 152 -2.00 1.51 -28.41
CA GLU A 152 -3.41 1.70 -28.06
C GLU A 152 -3.60 2.81 -27.02
N VAL A 153 -2.74 2.91 -26.00
CA VAL A 153 -2.76 4.01 -25.03
C VAL A 153 -2.62 5.36 -25.73
N LYS A 154 -1.67 5.50 -26.68
CA LYS A 154 -1.51 6.73 -27.47
C LYS A 154 -2.77 7.11 -28.26
N LYS A 155 -3.47 6.15 -28.86
CA LYS A 155 -4.74 6.41 -29.57
C LYS A 155 -5.83 6.90 -28.62
N ILE A 156 -5.96 6.26 -27.45
CA ILE A 156 -6.93 6.64 -26.42
C ILE A 156 -6.67 8.06 -25.91
N GLU A 157 -5.39 8.42 -25.72
CA GLU A 157 -4.99 9.77 -25.31
C GLU A 157 -5.30 10.81 -26.38
N ALA A 158 -4.96 10.55 -27.65
CA ALA A 158 -5.29 11.44 -28.76
C ALA A 158 -6.80 11.68 -28.89
N ALA A 159 -7.61 10.62 -28.76
CA ALA A 159 -9.07 10.72 -28.79
C ALA A 159 -9.62 11.53 -27.60
N PHE A 160 -9.04 11.38 -26.41
CA PHE A 160 -9.40 12.17 -25.24
C PHE A 160 -9.07 13.66 -25.42
N GLU A 161 -7.89 13.97 -25.95
CA GLU A 161 -7.47 15.36 -26.22
C GLU A 161 -8.40 16.03 -27.23
N GLN A 162 -8.71 15.34 -28.33
CA GLN A 162 -9.66 15.82 -29.34
C GLN A 162 -11.04 16.10 -28.74
N LYS A 163 -11.58 15.17 -27.95
CA LYS A 163 -12.91 15.32 -27.33
C LYS A 163 -12.91 16.41 -26.25
N SER A 164 -11.83 16.52 -25.48
CA SER A 164 -11.64 17.59 -24.50
C SER A 164 -11.56 18.96 -25.16
N ALA A 165 -10.91 19.07 -26.32
CA ALA A 165 -10.87 20.30 -27.10
C ALA A 165 -12.27 20.70 -27.61
N GLN A 166 -13.06 19.74 -28.09
CA GLN A 166 -14.45 19.97 -28.49
C GLN A 166 -15.31 20.49 -27.32
N CYS A 167 -15.10 19.97 -26.11
CA CYS A 167 -15.84 20.41 -24.92
C CYS A 167 -15.53 21.87 -24.50
N ARG A 168 -14.34 22.40 -24.80
CA ARG A 168 -13.96 23.78 -24.38
C ARG A 168 -14.79 24.86 -25.08
N GLY A 169 -15.38 24.58 -26.23
CA GLY A 169 -16.20 25.53 -26.99
C GLY A 169 -17.68 25.61 -26.58
N GLN A 170 -18.13 24.79 -25.64
CA GLN A 170 -19.55 24.67 -25.29
C GLN A 170 -19.89 25.33 -23.94
N ALA A 171 -20.94 26.15 -23.91
CA ALA A 171 -21.51 26.62 -22.64
C ALA A 171 -22.14 25.43 -21.90
N GLY A 172 -21.83 25.25 -20.61
CA GLY A 172 -22.31 24.12 -19.82
C GLY A 172 -21.57 22.79 -20.06
N ASN A 173 -20.30 22.84 -20.46
CA ASN A 173 -19.48 21.68 -20.87
C ASN A 173 -19.16 20.61 -19.80
N ALA A 174 -19.65 20.72 -18.57
CA ALA A 174 -19.37 19.75 -17.51
C ALA A 174 -19.80 18.31 -17.88
N LEU A 175 -20.93 18.15 -18.56
CA LEU A 175 -21.38 16.84 -19.05
C LEU A 175 -20.52 16.31 -20.21
N CYS A 176 -20.05 17.20 -21.08
CA CYS A 176 -19.14 16.84 -22.18
C CYS A 176 -17.80 16.32 -21.65
N PHE A 177 -17.19 17.04 -20.69
CA PHE A 177 -15.95 16.60 -20.04
C PHE A 177 -16.13 15.29 -19.27
N LYS A 178 -17.26 15.11 -18.57
CA LYS A 178 -17.58 13.84 -17.90
C LYS A 178 -17.62 12.67 -18.89
N ALA A 179 -18.23 12.86 -20.07
CA ALA A 179 -18.27 11.86 -21.12
C ALA A 179 -16.89 11.57 -21.73
N ALA A 180 -16.03 12.59 -21.90
CA ALA A 180 -14.66 12.42 -22.39
C ALA A 180 -13.80 11.60 -21.42
N VAL A 181 -13.88 11.90 -20.12
CA VAL A 181 -13.17 11.16 -19.06
C VAL A 181 -13.66 9.71 -18.98
N SER A 182 -14.98 9.49 -19.02
CA SER A 182 -15.55 8.14 -19.01
C SER A 182 -15.08 7.30 -20.20
N ALA A 183 -15.00 7.91 -21.40
CA ALA A 183 -14.52 7.23 -22.60
C ALA A 183 -13.02 6.87 -22.50
N LYS A 184 -12.18 7.78 -21.97
CA LYS A 184 -10.74 7.51 -21.73
C LYS A 184 -10.56 6.34 -20.76
N ALA A 185 -11.30 6.33 -19.65
CA ALA A 185 -11.22 5.27 -18.65
C ALA A 185 -11.60 3.90 -19.22
N SER A 186 -12.71 3.83 -19.96
CA SER A 186 -13.14 2.59 -20.63
C SER A 186 -12.10 2.10 -21.65
N GLY A 187 -11.53 2.99 -22.46
CA GLY A 187 -10.50 2.63 -23.43
C GLY A 187 -9.25 2.05 -22.77
N LEU A 188 -8.76 2.68 -21.69
CA LEU A 188 -7.59 2.20 -20.95
C LEU A 188 -7.82 0.82 -20.32
N GLN A 189 -9.03 0.58 -19.79
CA GLN A 189 -9.40 -0.73 -19.27
C GLN A 189 -9.35 -1.81 -20.36
N THR A 190 -9.95 -1.55 -21.52
CA THR A 190 -9.92 -2.48 -22.65
C THR A 190 -8.48 -2.74 -23.14
N ALA A 191 -7.64 -1.71 -23.23
CA ALA A 191 -6.23 -1.87 -23.59
C ALA A 191 -5.47 -2.75 -22.59
N SER A 192 -5.74 -2.58 -21.28
CA SER A 192 -5.13 -3.40 -20.23
C SER A 192 -5.58 -4.87 -20.29
N GLU A 193 -6.85 -5.12 -20.62
CA GLU A 193 -7.37 -6.48 -20.80
C GLU A 193 -6.74 -7.15 -22.02
N LYS A 194 -6.57 -6.43 -23.13
CA LYS A 194 -5.83 -6.91 -24.32
C LYS A 194 -4.39 -7.27 -23.99
N LEU A 195 -3.67 -6.43 -23.24
CA LEU A 195 -2.30 -6.73 -22.80
C LEU A 195 -2.27 -8.01 -21.95
N ARG A 196 -3.24 -8.19 -21.04
CA ARG A 196 -3.33 -9.39 -20.21
C ARG A 196 -3.58 -10.66 -21.02
N LEU A 197 -4.40 -10.58 -22.07
CA LEU A 197 -4.65 -11.70 -22.99
C LEU A 197 -3.42 -12.00 -23.85
N CYS A 198 -2.74 -10.97 -24.36
CA CYS A 198 -1.50 -11.10 -25.13
C CYS A 198 -0.41 -11.81 -24.32
N ASN A 199 -0.15 -11.34 -23.09
CA ASN A 199 0.83 -11.96 -22.18
C ASN A 199 0.48 -13.41 -21.80
N ARG A 200 -0.81 -13.81 -21.88
CA ARG A 200 -1.24 -15.20 -21.65
C ARG A 200 -1.00 -16.08 -22.88
N ALA A 201 -1.19 -15.53 -24.09
CA ALA A 201 -0.93 -16.23 -25.34
C ALA A 201 0.56 -16.53 -25.53
N ASP A 202 1.44 -15.60 -25.12
CA ASP A 202 2.90 -15.76 -25.18
C ASP A 202 3.46 -16.77 -24.15
N ASN A 203 2.62 -17.26 -23.22
CA ASN A 203 3.01 -18.26 -22.21
C ASN A 203 1.97 -19.38 -22.07
N PRO A 204 1.81 -20.26 -23.07
CA PRO A 204 0.81 -21.34 -23.06
C PRO A 204 1.10 -22.45 -22.04
N GLY A 205 2.26 -22.44 -21.36
CA GLY A 205 2.75 -23.55 -20.54
C GLY A 205 2.36 -23.57 -19.06
N VAL A 206 1.63 -22.58 -18.53
CA VAL A 206 1.33 -22.49 -17.08
C VAL A 206 -0.16 -22.67 -16.81
N MET A 207 -0.61 -23.94 -16.71
CA MET A 207 -1.92 -24.29 -16.16
C MET A 207 -1.94 -24.08 -14.64
N PRO A 208 -3.02 -23.54 -14.05
CA PRO A 208 -3.15 -23.45 -12.58
C PRO A 208 -3.34 -24.85 -11.95
N PRO A 209 -2.89 -25.05 -10.69
CA PRO A 209 -2.98 -26.35 -10.05
C PRO A 209 -4.44 -26.77 -9.83
N GLY A 210 -4.81 -27.90 -10.43
CA GLY A 210 -6.12 -28.52 -10.33
C GLY A 210 -6.44 -28.97 -8.90
N ARG A 211 -7.68 -28.68 -8.50
CA ARG A 211 -8.33 -29.06 -7.25
C ARG A 211 -8.57 -30.58 -7.26
N THR A 212 -7.76 -31.34 -6.54
CA THR A 212 -7.96 -32.78 -6.34
C THR A 212 -9.01 -33.03 -5.25
N THR A 213 -10.20 -33.47 -5.65
CA THR A 213 -11.16 -34.13 -4.75
C THR A 213 -10.78 -35.60 -4.65
N GLY A 214 -10.10 -35.97 -3.56
CA GLY A 214 -9.88 -37.37 -3.21
C GLY A 214 -11.09 -37.94 -2.46
N ASN A 215 -11.66 -39.02 -2.97
CA ASN A 215 -12.48 -39.94 -2.19
C ASN A 215 -11.99 -41.37 -2.44
N GLN A 216 -11.82 -42.09 -1.32
CA GLN A 216 -11.33 -43.45 -1.22
C GLN A 216 -12.34 -44.49 -1.74
N ALA A 217 -11.77 -45.66 -2.07
CA ALA A 217 -12.36 -46.85 -2.70
C ALA A 217 -13.47 -47.56 -1.87
N PRO A 218 -14.07 -48.66 -2.39
CA PRO A 218 -13.40 -49.96 -2.25
C PRO A 218 -13.46 -50.91 -3.47
N SER A 219 -12.32 -51.59 -3.66
CA SER A 219 -12.07 -52.94 -4.16
C SER A 219 -13.23 -53.81 -4.69
N GLY A 220 -13.05 -54.30 -5.92
CA GLY A 220 -13.64 -55.52 -6.46
C GLY A 220 -12.84 -55.94 -7.70
N GLY A 221 -12.13 -57.06 -7.62
CA GLY A 221 -11.31 -57.58 -8.72
C GLY A 221 -12.13 -58.34 -9.75
N LEU A 222 -11.61 -58.46 -10.97
CA LEU A 222 -11.63 -59.64 -11.83
C LEU A 222 -10.76 -59.35 -13.08
N SER A 223 -10.11 -60.41 -13.57
CA SER A 223 -9.09 -60.46 -14.65
C SER A 223 -9.74 -60.70 -16.03
N PRO A 224 -9.00 -60.82 -17.16
CA PRO A 224 -9.27 -60.05 -18.38
C PRO A 224 -9.76 -60.89 -19.58
N ARG A 225 -10.48 -60.29 -20.52
CA ARG A 225 -10.37 -60.55 -21.98
C ARG A 225 -11.41 -59.77 -22.81
N ASP A 226 -10.99 -59.45 -24.02
CA ASP A 226 -11.76 -59.16 -25.23
C ASP A 226 -12.57 -57.86 -25.28
N LEU A 227 -12.02 -56.81 -25.89
CA LEU A 227 -12.76 -55.91 -26.80
C LEU A 227 -11.79 -55.17 -27.76
N PRO A 228 -12.21 -54.88 -29.02
CA PRO A 228 -11.36 -54.48 -30.15
C PRO A 228 -11.02 -52.97 -30.18
N PRO A 229 -10.01 -52.54 -30.96
CA PRO A 229 -9.60 -51.14 -31.04
C PRO A 229 -10.61 -50.29 -31.86
N PRO A 230 -10.93 -49.06 -31.42
CA PRO A 230 -11.65 -48.10 -32.25
C PRO A 230 -10.71 -47.43 -33.29
N PRO A 231 -11.26 -46.95 -34.41
CA PRO A 231 -10.50 -46.58 -35.60
C PRO A 231 -9.80 -45.23 -35.49
N SER A 232 -8.66 -45.16 -36.17
CA SER A 232 -7.92 -43.94 -36.51
C SER A 232 -8.76 -42.99 -37.38
N SER A 233 -9.00 -41.77 -36.92
CA SER A 233 -9.35 -40.64 -37.81
C SER A 233 -8.17 -39.68 -37.87
N SER A 234 -7.57 -39.65 -39.05
CA SER A 234 -6.66 -38.61 -39.52
C SER A 234 -7.50 -37.43 -40.00
N ASP A 235 -7.41 -36.29 -39.32
CA ASP A 235 -7.78 -35.00 -39.90
C ASP A 235 -6.53 -34.12 -39.96
N GLU A 236 -6.07 -33.92 -41.19
CA GLU A 236 -5.05 -32.97 -41.60
C GLU A 236 -5.50 -31.54 -41.31
N PHE A 237 -4.74 -30.82 -40.50
CA PHE A 237 -4.77 -29.36 -40.48
C PHE A 237 -3.59 -28.83 -41.32
N HIS A 238 -3.90 -28.31 -42.50
CA HIS A 238 -2.97 -27.47 -43.26
C HIS A 238 -2.79 -26.13 -42.53
N SER A 239 -1.65 -25.93 -41.88
CA SER A 239 -1.21 -24.59 -41.47
C SER A 239 -0.49 -23.93 -42.64
N THR A 240 -1.08 -22.86 -43.16
CA THR A 240 -0.40 -21.95 -44.10
C THR A 240 0.35 -20.92 -43.26
N GLU A 241 1.65 -21.11 -43.06
CA GLU A 241 2.51 -20.07 -42.49
C GLU A 241 2.79 -19.01 -43.57
N GLN A 242 2.16 -17.84 -43.46
CA GLN A 242 2.69 -16.62 -44.07
C GLN A 242 3.59 -15.93 -43.04
N GLY A 243 4.87 -15.83 -43.36
CA GLY A 243 5.83 -15.04 -42.58
C GLY A 243 5.45 -13.56 -42.62
N GLY A 244 5.14 -13.00 -41.44
CA GLY A 244 4.95 -11.57 -41.22
C GLY A 244 6.10 -10.99 -40.41
N ASP A 245 6.59 -9.82 -40.85
CA ASP A 245 7.64 -9.02 -40.22
C ASP A 245 7.32 -8.62 -38.75
N PRO A 246 8.34 -8.35 -37.90
CA PRO A 246 8.17 -8.15 -36.47
C PRO A 246 7.56 -6.77 -36.13
N CYS A 247 6.52 -6.81 -35.28
CA CYS A 247 5.89 -5.71 -34.54
C CYS A 247 5.67 -4.37 -35.31
N GLN A 248 4.94 -4.36 -36.43
CA GLN A 248 4.39 -3.10 -36.96
C GLN A 248 2.99 -2.82 -36.39
N CYS A 249 2.67 -1.53 -36.23
CA CYS A 249 1.35 -1.04 -35.80
C CYS A 249 0.28 -1.32 -36.87
N ILE A 250 -0.11 -2.58 -37.05
CA ILE A 250 -1.21 -2.94 -37.94
C ILE A 250 -2.50 -2.90 -37.12
N ALA A 251 -3.51 -2.21 -37.65
CA ALA A 251 -4.84 -2.18 -37.07
C ALA A 251 -5.38 -3.62 -36.97
N TRP A 252 -5.84 -4.01 -35.79
CA TRP A 252 -6.66 -5.22 -35.64
C TRP A 252 -7.93 -5.01 -36.49
N PRO A 253 -8.34 -5.97 -37.33
CA PRO A 253 -9.55 -5.81 -38.12
C PRO A 253 -10.76 -5.71 -37.19
N ASP A 254 -11.52 -4.62 -37.32
CA ASP A 254 -12.78 -4.40 -36.63
C ASP A 254 -13.78 -5.50 -37.00
N GLN A 255 -14.32 -6.19 -35.98
CA GLN A 255 -15.55 -6.96 -36.15
C GLN A 255 -16.71 -5.98 -36.25
N VAL A 256 -17.28 -5.93 -37.45
CA VAL A 256 -18.45 -5.13 -37.84
C VAL A 256 -19.64 -5.47 -36.94
N ALA A 257 -20.07 -4.51 -36.11
CA ALA A 257 -21.42 -4.47 -35.56
C ALA A 257 -22.23 -3.49 -36.42
N GLY A 258 -23.27 -4.02 -37.07
CA GLY A 258 -23.97 -3.37 -38.18
C GLY A 258 -24.71 -2.08 -37.83
N ASP A 259 -24.78 -1.24 -38.87
CA ASP A 259 -25.53 0.00 -38.97
C ASP A 259 -27.05 -0.22 -38.84
N VAL A 260 -27.70 0.66 -38.08
CA VAL A 260 -29.09 1.05 -38.32
C VAL A 260 -29.13 2.57 -38.22
N PHE A 261 -29.20 3.25 -39.36
CA PHE A 261 -30.06 4.42 -39.61
C PHE A 261 -29.80 4.99 -41.00
N ALA A 262 -30.78 4.87 -41.90
CA ALA A 262 -31.10 5.91 -42.89
C ALA A 262 -32.44 5.57 -43.56
N SER A 263 -33.38 6.51 -43.52
CA SER A 263 -34.35 6.77 -44.59
C SER A 263 -34.95 8.16 -44.36
N ASP A 264 -34.62 9.07 -45.27
CA ASP A 264 -35.19 10.40 -45.52
C ASP A 264 -36.71 10.28 -45.86
N SER A 265 -37.61 11.28 -45.98
CA SER A 265 -37.57 12.72 -46.27
C SER A 265 -39.05 13.27 -46.18
N PRO A 266 -39.52 14.41 -46.77
CA PRO A 266 -39.91 15.64 -46.07
C PRO A 266 -41.39 16.09 -46.27
N GLY A 267 -41.80 17.22 -45.68
CA GLY A 267 -43.04 17.90 -46.06
C GLY A 267 -43.49 19.03 -45.12
N ALA A 268 -43.44 20.28 -45.61
CA ALA A 268 -44.02 21.47 -45.00
C ALA A 268 -45.53 21.57 -45.31
N ASP A 269 -46.36 22.06 -44.39
CA ASP A 269 -47.00 23.40 -44.49
C ASP A 269 -48.01 23.70 -43.35
N GLN A 270 -48.02 24.98 -42.94
CA GLN A 270 -49.11 25.85 -42.46
C GLN A 270 -50.14 25.42 -41.38
N GLY A 271 -50.37 26.33 -40.41
CA GLY A 271 -51.69 26.43 -39.76
C GLY A 271 -51.75 27.05 -38.37
N SER A 272 -52.13 28.32 -38.31
CA SER A 272 -52.26 29.19 -37.13
C SER A 272 -53.45 28.87 -36.17
N ARG A 273 -53.26 29.28 -34.89
CA ARG A 273 -54.22 29.73 -33.83
C ARG A 273 -54.64 28.78 -32.67
N PRO A 274 -54.64 29.30 -31.40
CA PRO A 274 -55.22 28.68 -30.19
C PRO A 274 -56.68 29.21 -29.96
N PRO A 275 -57.42 29.04 -28.81
CA PRO A 275 -57.08 28.49 -27.49
C PRO A 275 -58.19 27.64 -26.76
N ASN A 276 -57.92 27.32 -25.48
CA ASN A 276 -58.84 26.99 -24.37
C ASN A 276 -59.31 25.53 -24.15
N GLY A 277 -59.22 25.08 -22.89
CA GLY A 277 -60.10 24.07 -22.32
C GLY A 277 -59.47 23.19 -21.24
N ASP A 278 -59.58 23.59 -19.98
CA ASP A 278 -59.36 22.74 -18.80
C ASP A 278 -60.41 21.61 -18.75
N VAL A 279 -60.01 20.36 -18.53
CA VAL A 279 -60.88 19.31 -17.95
C VAL A 279 -60.04 18.34 -17.10
N PHE A 280 -60.35 18.30 -15.81
CA PHE A 280 -60.03 17.21 -14.88
C PHE A 280 -60.79 15.95 -15.31
N GLY A 281 -60.09 14.82 -15.42
CA GLY A 281 -60.71 13.52 -15.72
C GLY A 281 -59.75 12.38 -15.45
N SER A 282 -59.79 11.89 -14.22
CA SER A 282 -59.27 10.60 -13.77
C SER A 282 -59.88 9.46 -14.57
N ASP A 283 -59.05 8.54 -15.09
CA ASP A 283 -59.43 7.15 -15.32
C ASP A 283 -58.18 6.24 -15.34
N SER A 284 -58.17 5.26 -14.44
CA SER A 284 -57.35 4.05 -14.52
C SER A 284 -57.94 3.08 -15.53
N PRO A 285 -57.12 2.17 -16.08
CA PRO A 285 -57.42 0.76 -15.79
C PRO A 285 -56.19 -0.12 -15.49
N GLU A 286 -56.43 -1.04 -14.55
CA GLU A 286 -56.03 -2.47 -14.50
C GLU A 286 -54.70 -2.87 -15.15
N ALA A 287 -53.68 -3.22 -14.35
CA ALA A 287 -53.47 -4.51 -13.70
C ALA A 287 -53.19 -5.66 -14.69
N ASN A 288 -51.90 -5.98 -14.87
CA ASN A 288 -51.50 -7.32 -15.25
C ASN A 288 -50.31 -7.76 -14.38
N GLN A 289 -50.51 -8.88 -13.70
CA GLN A 289 -49.57 -9.53 -12.78
C GLN A 289 -48.59 -10.39 -13.56
N GLY A 290 -47.31 -10.43 -13.14
CA GLY A 290 -46.33 -11.32 -13.77
C GLY A 290 -44.92 -11.30 -13.20
N GLN A 291 -44.76 -11.87 -11.99
CA GLN A 291 -43.55 -12.51 -11.43
C GLN A 291 -42.31 -11.69 -11.00
N PRO A 292 -41.55 -12.22 -10.01
CA PRO A 292 -40.76 -11.42 -9.08
C PRO A 292 -39.29 -11.30 -9.50
N SER A 293 -38.75 -10.08 -9.42
CA SER A 293 -37.31 -9.84 -9.33
C SER A 293 -36.94 -9.52 -7.87
N PRO A 294 -35.83 -10.07 -7.35
CA PRO A 294 -35.48 -9.86 -5.96
C PRO A 294 -34.96 -8.43 -5.74
N SER A 295 -35.72 -7.66 -4.97
CA SER A 295 -35.30 -6.39 -4.39
C SER A 295 -34.16 -6.66 -3.40
N GLY A 296 -32.93 -6.35 -3.81
CA GLY A 296 -31.82 -6.11 -2.90
C GLY A 296 -31.67 -4.60 -2.71
N ASP A 297 -32.04 -4.13 -1.53
CA ASP A 297 -31.83 -2.75 -1.08
C ASP A 297 -30.33 -2.36 -1.20
N VAL A 298 -30.03 -1.40 -2.08
CA VAL A 298 -28.74 -0.72 -2.14
C VAL A 298 -28.98 0.77 -1.89
N PHE A 299 -29.34 1.10 -0.66
CA PHE A 299 -29.18 2.45 -0.10
C PHE A 299 -28.54 2.31 1.28
N GLY A 300 -27.21 2.38 1.28
CA GLY A 300 -26.40 2.30 2.48
C GLY A 300 -24.92 2.43 2.14
N SER A 301 -24.55 3.45 1.35
CA SER A 301 -23.15 3.86 1.27
C SER A 301 -22.88 4.79 2.45
N ASP A 302 -22.52 4.19 3.59
CA ASP A 302 -21.80 4.89 4.63
C ASP A 302 -20.50 5.41 4.02
N CYS A 303 -20.45 6.72 3.79
CA CYS A 303 -19.17 7.42 3.64
C CYS A 303 -18.41 7.26 4.96
N PRO A 304 -17.19 6.70 5.00
CA PRO A 304 -16.39 6.76 6.20
C PRO A 304 -16.11 8.23 6.51
N ALA A 305 -16.58 8.65 7.68
CA ALA A 305 -16.35 9.97 8.24
C ALA A 305 -14.88 10.09 8.65
N ASP A 306 -14.07 10.83 7.90
CA ASP A 306 -12.95 11.60 8.48
C ASP A 306 -12.45 12.78 7.61
N TYR A 307 -13.35 13.45 6.89
CA TYR A 307 -13.10 14.83 6.44
C TYR A 307 -13.56 15.85 7.50
N SER A 308 -14.15 15.38 8.60
CA SER A 308 -14.89 16.20 9.55
C SER A 308 -14.05 16.74 10.70
N ASN A 309 -12.72 16.84 10.57
CA ASN A 309 -11.86 17.30 11.67
C ASN A 309 -10.76 18.30 11.26
N ARG A 310 -10.84 18.89 10.06
CA ARG A 310 -9.83 19.85 9.60
C ARG A 310 -10.42 21.11 9.01
N ASP A 311 -9.66 22.17 9.19
CA ASP A 311 -9.81 23.46 8.52
C ASP A 311 -9.72 23.28 6.99
N ILE A 312 -10.42 24.10 6.22
CA ILE A 312 -10.41 24.08 4.75
C ILE A 312 -9.60 25.28 4.26
N PRO A 313 -8.35 25.07 3.79
CA PRO A 313 -7.56 26.16 3.23
C PRO A 313 -8.26 26.79 2.02
N GLY A 314 -8.38 28.11 2.01
CA GLY A 314 -9.04 28.88 0.94
C GLY A 314 -10.55 29.06 1.11
N ALA A 315 -11.18 28.46 2.13
CA ALA A 315 -12.55 28.84 2.52
C ALA A 315 -12.56 30.21 3.21
N SER A 316 -13.67 30.94 3.12
CA SER A 316 -13.84 32.21 3.84
C SER A 316 -13.76 31.99 5.35
N ASP A 317 -13.44 33.04 6.10
CA ASP A 317 -13.36 32.96 7.55
C ASP A 317 -14.68 32.49 8.19
N GLU A 318 -15.83 32.89 7.62
CA GLU A 318 -17.15 32.40 8.04
C GLU A 318 -17.32 30.90 7.76
N GLY A 319 -16.89 30.41 6.59
CA GLY A 319 -16.96 29.00 6.24
C GLY A 319 -16.08 28.13 7.13
N ARG A 320 -14.88 28.62 7.44
CA ARG A 320 -13.93 27.96 8.34
C ARG A 320 -14.48 27.93 9.77
N TYR A 321 -15.04 29.04 10.25
CA TYR A 321 -15.70 29.13 11.56
C TYR A 321 -16.90 28.18 11.67
N ALA A 322 -17.82 28.21 10.70
CA ALA A 322 -19.01 27.36 10.70
C ALA A 322 -18.65 25.87 10.68
N LEU A 323 -17.60 25.50 9.94
CA LEU A 323 -17.11 24.13 9.90
C LEU A 323 -16.57 23.69 11.27
N GLY A 324 -15.64 24.44 11.86
CA GLY A 324 -15.08 24.12 13.18
C GLY A 324 -16.14 24.03 14.27
N PHE A 325 -17.12 24.94 14.24
CA PHE A 325 -18.26 24.95 15.15
C PHE A 325 -19.13 23.69 14.99
N SER A 326 -19.53 23.35 13.75
CA SER A 326 -20.37 22.18 13.49
C SER A 326 -19.70 20.85 13.88
N GLN A 327 -18.36 20.78 13.77
CA GLN A 327 -17.59 19.59 14.08
C GLN A 327 -17.50 19.37 15.60
N ALA A 328 -17.19 20.42 16.37
CA ALA A 328 -17.16 20.33 17.83
C ALA A 328 -18.54 20.01 18.43
N ILE A 329 -19.63 20.58 17.90
CA ILE A 329 -20.99 20.20 18.35
C ILE A 329 -21.28 18.73 18.05
N ARG A 330 -20.94 18.22 16.85
CA ARG A 330 -21.13 16.80 16.50
C ARG A 330 -20.30 15.88 17.39
N GLN A 331 -19.04 16.21 17.63
CA GLN A 331 -18.18 15.44 18.52
C GLN A 331 -18.75 15.40 19.94
N CYS A 332 -19.16 16.55 20.47
CA CYS A 332 -19.78 16.61 21.79
C CYS A 332 -21.08 15.79 21.87
N MET A 333 -21.92 15.84 20.84
CA MET A 333 -23.14 15.02 20.78
C MET A 333 -22.82 13.53 20.67
N ALA A 334 -21.83 13.13 19.89
CA ALA A 334 -21.40 11.74 19.79
C ALA A 334 -20.85 11.20 21.12
N GLU A 335 -20.20 12.05 21.91
CA GLU A 335 -19.63 11.69 23.21
C GLU A 335 -20.67 11.69 24.34
N GLN A 336 -21.72 12.51 24.27
CA GLN A 336 -22.57 12.83 25.43
C GLN A 336 -24.09 12.69 25.22
N VAL A 337 -24.60 12.57 23.99
CA VAL A 337 -26.04 12.67 23.70
C VAL A 337 -26.51 11.52 22.79
N THR A 338 -27.50 10.74 23.23
CA THR A 338 -28.16 9.75 22.35
C THR A 338 -29.06 10.44 21.33
N ILE A 339 -29.20 9.86 20.12
CA ILE A 339 -30.09 10.37 19.06
C ILE A 339 -31.53 10.55 19.57
N GLU A 340 -31.97 9.74 20.52
CA GLU A 340 -33.28 9.84 21.18
C GLU A 340 -33.47 11.14 21.97
N ASN A 341 -32.45 11.61 22.69
CA ASN A 341 -32.54 12.86 23.46
C ASN A 341 -32.60 14.09 22.55
N LEU A 342 -31.93 14.03 21.40
CA LEU A 342 -32.00 15.08 20.38
C LEU A 342 -33.33 15.05 19.64
N ALA A 343 -33.89 13.87 19.36
CA ALA A 343 -35.23 13.72 18.78
C ALA A 343 -36.30 14.28 19.71
N ILE A 344 -36.19 14.07 21.02
CA ILE A 344 -37.10 14.64 22.03
C ILE A 344 -36.95 16.17 22.12
N ALA A 345 -35.72 16.70 22.10
CA ALA A 345 -35.48 18.15 22.11
C ALA A 345 -35.97 18.84 20.83
N ALA A 346 -35.73 18.23 19.66
CA ALA A 346 -36.23 18.70 18.37
C ALA A 346 -37.76 18.60 18.27
N PHE A 347 -38.36 17.54 18.82
CA PHE A 347 -39.81 17.36 18.89
C PHE A 347 -40.47 18.38 19.83
N ALA A 348 -39.84 18.67 20.98
CA ALA A 348 -40.28 19.70 21.92
C ALA A 348 -40.17 21.12 21.33
N ALA A 349 -39.15 21.39 20.51
CA ALA A 349 -39.00 22.67 19.81
C ALA A 349 -40.03 22.88 18.68
N LYS A 350 -40.59 21.80 18.11
CA LYS A 350 -41.56 21.86 17.01
C LYS A 350 -43.03 21.84 17.44
N SER A 351 -43.33 21.48 18.70
CA SER A 351 -44.71 21.36 19.21
C SER A 351 -45.04 22.44 20.25
N LYS A 352 -45.86 23.44 19.85
CA LYS A 352 -46.33 24.52 20.73
C LYS A 352 -47.06 24.03 22.00
N ARG A 353 -47.61 22.81 22.01
CA ARG A 353 -48.28 22.23 23.18
C ARG A 353 -47.29 21.75 24.26
N ILE A 354 -46.09 21.30 23.88
CA ILE A 354 -45.05 20.85 24.82
C ILE A 354 -44.26 22.04 25.38
N ALA A 355 -44.04 23.08 24.56
CA ALA A 355 -43.45 24.34 25.01
C ALA A 355 -44.26 25.03 26.14
N ASN A 356 -45.60 24.87 26.13
CA ASN A 356 -46.45 25.39 27.22
C ASN A 356 -46.40 24.53 28.49
N LEU A 357 -46.13 23.22 28.38
CA LEU A 357 -45.95 22.33 29.54
C LEU A 357 -44.57 22.52 30.20
N LEU A 358 -43.54 22.82 29.40
CA LEU A 358 -42.19 23.19 29.90
C LEU A 358 -42.13 24.60 30.49
N ARG A 359 -43.10 25.46 30.17
CA ARG A 359 -43.20 26.83 30.70
C ARG A 359 -43.47 26.91 32.21
N ILE A 360 -43.92 25.81 32.83
CA ILE A 360 -44.21 25.74 34.26
C ILE A 360 -42.96 25.35 35.09
N ALA A 361 -41.84 24.95 34.45
CA ALA A 361 -40.69 24.37 35.14
C ALA A 361 -39.35 25.12 35.00
N ALA A 362 -39.34 26.42 34.66
CA ALA A 362 -38.09 27.18 34.48
C ALA A 362 -37.94 28.32 35.50
N THR A 363 -36.95 28.19 36.37
CA THR A 363 -36.43 29.26 37.24
C THR A 363 -35.95 30.48 36.42
N PRO A 364 -36.23 31.72 36.86
CA PRO A 364 -35.71 32.93 36.21
C PRO A 364 -34.18 32.91 36.16
N GLY A 365 -33.61 33.05 34.95
CA GLY A 365 -32.16 33.02 34.71
C GLY A 365 -31.70 31.93 33.73
N ALA A 366 -32.42 30.81 33.65
CA ALA A 366 -32.08 29.74 32.70
C ALA A 366 -32.26 30.20 31.24
N ILE A 367 -33.33 30.94 30.94
CA ILE A 367 -33.61 31.44 29.59
C ILE A 367 -32.58 32.51 29.16
N ASP A 368 -32.16 33.39 30.06
CA ASP A 368 -31.18 34.45 29.74
C ASP A 368 -29.77 33.87 29.53
N ALA A 369 -29.42 32.81 30.28
CA ALA A 369 -28.19 32.05 30.06
C ALA A 369 -28.20 31.28 28.72
N VAL A 370 -29.35 30.74 28.29
CA VAL A 370 -29.53 30.10 26.96
C VAL A 370 -29.33 31.08 25.82
N LEU A 371 -29.80 32.32 26.00
CA LEU A 371 -29.75 33.34 24.95
C LEU A 371 -28.38 34.05 24.85
N ARG A 372 -27.51 33.94 25.87
CA ARG A 372 -26.21 34.60 25.92
C ARG A 372 -25.13 33.68 26.54
N PRO A 373 -24.64 32.67 25.82
CA PRO A 373 -23.53 31.85 26.32
C PRO A 373 -22.29 32.75 26.57
N PRO A 374 -21.57 32.58 27.69
CA PRO A 374 -20.48 33.49 28.04
C PRO A 374 -19.24 33.32 27.16
N GLY A 375 -18.79 34.44 26.58
CA GLY A 375 -17.45 34.65 26.03
C GLY A 375 -17.26 34.26 24.56
N SER A 376 -16.66 35.15 23.77
CA SER A 376 -16.04 34.82 22.48
C SER A 376 -14.69 34.14 22.71
N SER A 377 -14.22 33.34 21.76
CA SER A 377 -12.90 32.72 21.86
C SER A 377 -11.86 33.75 21.41
N PRO A 378 -10.74 33.95 22.13
CA PRO A 378 -9.67 34.86 21.71
C PRO A 378 -8.86 34.32 20.52
N GLU A 379 -9.19 33.12 20.03
CA GLU A 379 -8.50 32.46 18.93
C GLU A 379 -8.67 33.23 17.62
N SER A 380 -7.54 33.57 16.98
CA SER A 380 -7.51 34.34 15.74
C SER A 380 -7.80 33.49 14.50
N ASN A 381 -7.55 32.18 14.54
CA ASN A 381 -7.92 31.27 13.46
C ASN A 381 -9.45 31.00 13.47
N PRO A 382 -10.20 31.33 12.40
CA PRO A 382 -11.65 31.22 12.40
C PRO A 382 -12.17 29.80 12.66
N TYR A 383 -11.51 28.77 12.12
CA TYR A 383 -11.88 27.37 12.34
C TYR A 383 -11.69 26.94 13.80
N ARG A 384 -10.52 27.24 14.39
CA ARG A 384 -10.26 26.95 15.81
C ARG A 384 -11.16 27.77 16.73
N ARG A 385 -11.47 29.01 16.37
CA ARG A 385 -12.43 29.88 17.07
C ARG A 385 -13.82 29.24 17.09
N GLY A 386 -14.32 28.79 15.94
CA GLY A 386 -15.59 28.08 15.82
C GLY A 386 -15.62 26.79 16.64
N LYS A 387 -14.55 26.00 16.59
CA LYS A 387 -14.40 24.76 17.38
C LYS A 387 -14.47 25.05 18.89
N ALA A 388 -13.70 26.02 19.38
CA ALA A 388 -13.67 26.40 20.79
C ALA A 388 -15.01 27.00 21.29
N GLU A 389 -15.70 27.76 20.44
CA GLU A 389 -17.03 28.31 20.75
C GLU A 389 -18.10 27.22 20.84
N ALA A 390 -18.09 26.26 19.91
CA ALA A 390 -18.98 25.10 19.95
C ALA A 390 -18.75 24.20 21.17
N THR A 391 -17.49 23.91 21.53
CA THR A 391 -17.17 23.12 22.73
C THR A 391 -17.72 23.81 23.98
N ARG A 392 -17.50 25.12 24.14
CA ARG A 392 -18.03 25.89 25.28
C ARG A 392 -19.55 25.91 25.31
N LEU A 393 -20.20 26.07 24.15
CA LEU A 393 -21.66 26.02 24.06
C LEU A 393 -22.20 24.65 24.50
N CYS A 394 -21.52 23.57 24.11
CA CYS A 394 -21.92 22.22 24.51
C CYS A 394 -21.74 22.00 26.01
N GLU A 395 -20.58 22.34 26.57
CA GLU A 395 -20.31 22.24 28.01
C GLU A 395 -21.29 23.08 28.84
N TRP A 396 -21.59 24.29 28.36
CA TRP A 396 -22.60 25.14 28.96
C TRP A 396 -23.98 24.47 28.90
N GLY A 397 -24.42 23.99 27.72
CA GLY A 397 -25.70 23.30 27.54
C GLY A 397 -25.87 22.09 28.46
N LEU A 398 -24.81 21.31 28.67
CA LEU A 398 -24.77 20.19 29.61
C LEU A 398 -24.91 20.64 31.07
N LYS A 399 -24.40 21.83 31.44
CA LYS A 399 -24.50 22.39 32.79
C LYS A 399 -25.89 22.95 33.09
N VAL A 400 -26.57 23.57 32.11
CA VAL A 400 -27.81 24.33 32.36
C VAL A 400 -29.07 23.50 32.19
N SER A 401 -28.96 22.32 31.58
CA SER A 401 -30.04 21.33 31.55
C SER A 401 -29.60 20.00 32.18
N PRO A 402 -29.57 19.91 33.52
CA PRO A 402 -29.35 18.64 34.23
C PRO A 402 -30.36 17.56 33.81
N VAL A 403 -31.53 17.94 33.28
CA VAL A 403 -32.57 17.02 32.79
C VAL A 403 -32.12 16.27 31.51
N LEU A 404 -31.26 16.86 30.67
CA LEU A 404 -30.63 16.15 29.54
C LEU A 404 -29.60 15.11 30.01
N VAL A 405 -29.04 15.29 31.22
CA VAL A 405 -28.07 14.36 31.84
C VAL A 405 -28.77 13.31 32.71
N ALA A 406 -29.90 13.66 33.36
CA ALA A 406 -30.58 12.84 34.36
C ALA A 406 -31.40 11.65 33.81
N ARG A 407 -31.54 11.53 32.47
CA ARG A 407 -32.17 10.36 31.83
C ARG A 407 -31.18 9.40 31.17
N CYS A 408 -29.88 9.65 31.26
CA CYS A 408 -28.92 8.59 31.07
C CYS A 408 -28.97 7.70 32.31
N PRO A 409 -29.26 6.38 32.19
CA PRO A 409 -29.15 5.50 33.34
C PRO A 409 -27.74 5.69 33.93
N PRO A 410 -27.60 5.76 35.28
CA PRO A 410 -26.27 5.86 35.88
C PRO A 410 -25.44 4.75 35.28
N LYS A 411 -24.30 5.13 34.68
CA LYS A 411 -23.32 4.21 34.12
C LYS A 411 -23.19 3.08 35.15
N ARG A 412 -23.73 1.89 34.85
CA ARG A 412 -23.55 0.72 35.71
C ARG A 412 -22.07 0.74 36.05
N THR A 413 -21.72 0.91 37.32
CA THR A 413 -20.33 0.76 37.72
C THR A 413 -19.98 -0.62 37.21
N PRO A 414 -19.14 -0.74 36.17
CA PRO A 414 -18.72 -2.05 35.75
C PRO A 414 -18.12 -2.62 37.03
N VAL A 415 -18.55 -3.81 37.43
CA VAL A 415 -17.60 -4.68 38.11
C VAL A 415 -16.37 -4.60 37.21
N ILE A 416 -15.32 -3.94 37.68
CA ILE A 416 -14.09 -3.77 36.92
C ILE A 416 -13.52 -5.18 36.85
N ALA A 417 -14.00 -5.93 35.86
CA ALA A 417 -13.16 -6.93 35.23
C ALA A 417 -11.89 -6.15 34.89
N PRO A 418 -10.72 -6.62 35.33
CA PRO A 418 -9.46 -5.98 34.97
C PRO A 418 -9.50 -5.70 33.46
N PRO A 419 -9.06 -4.51 33.01
CA PRO A 419 -9.07 -4.17 31.60
C PRO A 419 -8.54 -5.37 30.82
N PRO A 420 -9.23 -5.82 29.75
CA PRO A 420 -8.80 -6.98 28.99
C PRO A 420 -7.31 -6.81 28.76
N GLN A 421 -6.51 -7.74 29.31
CA GLN A 421 -5.06 -7.62 29.25
C GLN A 421 -4.72 -7.37 27.79
N ALA A 422 -4.06 -6.23 27.52
CA ALA A 422 -3.64 -5.91 26.17
C ALA A 422 -2.92 -7.15 25.62
N PRO A 423 -3.25 -7.61 24.40
CA PRO A 423 -2.62 -8.80 23.86
C PRO A 423 -1.10 -8.64 23.98
N PRO A 424 -0.39 -9.70 24.40
CA PRO A 424 1.05 -9.61 24.61
C PRO A 424 1.70 -9.04 23.36
N ARG A 425 2.54 -8.01 23.55
CA ARG A 425 3.26 -7.38 22.44
C ARG A 425 4.10 -8.46 21.75
N GLN A 426 3.87 -8.65 20.46
CA GLN A 426 4.71 -9.55 19.67
C GLN A 426 6.13 -8.97 19.58
N PRO A 427 7.19 -9.75 19.89
CA PRO A 427 8.56 -9.32 19.67
C PRO A 427 8.79 -8.97 18.20
N LEU A 428 9.50 -7.86 17.95
CA LEU A 428 9.77 -7.39 16.59
C LEU A 428 10.47 -8.45 15.72
N ALA A 429 11.44 -9.17 16.29
CA ALA A 429 12.13 -10.27 15.59
C ALA A 429 11.15 -11.38 15.17
N GLN A 430 10.15 -11.70 16.00
CA GLN A 430 9.12 -12.67 15.65
C GLN A 430 8.20 -12.13 14.54
N LEU A 431 7.79 -10.86 14.62
CA LEU A 431 6.99 -10.22 13.58
C LEU A 431 7.68 -10.21 12.21
N LEU A 432 9.00 -10.02 12.19
CA LEU A 432 9.78 -9.97 10.95
C LEU A 432 10.22 -11.34 10.44
N SER A 433 10.13 -12.39 11.27
CA SER A 433 10.41 -13.77 10.85
C SER A 433 9.36 -14.35 9.90
N ASP A 434 8.12 -13.86 9.95
CA ASP A 434 7.05 -14.18 9.01
C ASP A 434 6.42 -12.89 8.48
N LEU A 435 6.75 -12.52 7.24
CA LEU A 435 6.21 -11.31 6.60
C LEU A 435 4.87 -11.54 5.90
N SER A 436 4.22 -12.70 6.09
CA SER A 436 2.91 -13.00 5.48
C SER A 436 1.81 -12.03 5.91
N TRP A 437 1.93 -11.42 7.10
CA TRP A 437 1.01 -10.39 7.59
C TRP A 437 1.03 -9.11 6.75
N LEU A 438 2.13 -8.82 6.06
CA LEU A 438 2.25 -7.61 5.25
C LEU A 438 1.23 -7.61 4.11
N ARG A 439 0.94 -8.78 3.52
CA ARG A 439 -0.12 -8.96 2.51
C ARG A 439 -1.52 -8.64 3.03
N LYS A 440 -1.74 -8.71 4.35
CA LYS A 440 -3.03 -8.42 4.98
C LYS A 440 -3.23 -6.91 5.20
N MET A 441 -2.20 -6.09 5.01
CA MET A 441 -2.28 -4.64 5.21
C MET A 441 -3.15 -3.96 4.15
N ASN A 442 -3.17 -4.49 2.92
CA ASN A 442 -3.94 -3.96 1.81
C ASN A 442 -4.82 -5.04 1.14
N PRO A 443 -5.85 -5.56 1.83
CA PRO A 443 -6.63 -6.69 1.33
C PRO A 443 -7.40 -6.37 0.04
N THR A 444 -7.65 -5.09 -0.24
CA THR A 444 -8.32 -4.63 -1.46
C THR A 444 -7.37 -4.43 -2.65
N GLY A 445 -6.05 -4.50 -2.44
CA GLY A 445 -5.06 -4.18 -3.48
C GLY A 445 -5.15 -2.73 -3.98
N ASN A 446 -5.61 -1.82 -3.13
CA ASN A 446 -5.85 -0.44 -3.53
C ASN A 446 -4.50 0.28 -3.71
N GLN A 447 -4.35 1.04 -4.80
CA GLN A 447 -3.11 1.74 -5.14
C GLN A 447 -3.03 3.17 -4.55
N TYR A 448 -4.11 3.67 -3.94
CA TYR A 448 -4.21 5.03 -3.41
C TYR A 448 -4.15 5.13 -1.88
N ASN A 449 -4.02 4.00 -1.18
CA ASN A 449 -4.04 3.94 0.28
C ASN A 449 -2.65 3.77 0.93
N CYS A 450 -1.54 4.07 0.22
CA CYS A 450 -0.18 3.89 0.72
C CYS A 450 0.06 4.58 2.08
N GLY A 451 -0.57 5.74 2.29
CA GLY A 451 -0.53 6.46 3.56
C GLY A 451 -1.29 5.78 4.72
N ASN A 452 -2.30 4.96 4.45
CA ASN A 452 -2.96 4.16 5.50
C ASN A 452 -2.23 2.85 5.76
N THR A 453 -1.72 2.21 4.70
CA THR A 453 -0.96 0.95 4.84
C THR A 453 0.33 1.17 5.61
N VAL A 454 1.01 2.31 5.41
CA VAL A 454 2.23 2.65 6.17
C VAL A 454 1.95 2.88 7.66
N LEU A 455 0.76 3.41 8.01
CA LEU A 455 0.33 3.53 9.41
C LEU A 455 0.00 2.17 10.02
N ALA A 456 -0.66 1.30 9.28
CA ALA A 456 -1.00 -0.05 9.74
C ALA A 456 0.27 -0.89 10.02
N VAL A 457 1.24 -0.84 9.11
CA VAL A 457 2.57 -1.46 9.29
C VAL A 457 3.32 -0.82 10.46
N TRP A 458 3.33 0.51 10.59
CA TRP A 458 3.94 1.20 11.73
C TRP A 458 3.36 0.74 13.08
N GLN A 459 2.04 0.61 13.19
CA GLN A 459 1.40 0.09 14.41
C GLN A 459 1.84 -1.35 14.72
N ALA A 460 1.96 -2.20 13.69
CA ALA A 460 2.48 -3.56 13.84
C ALA A 460 3.92 -3.56 14.37
N LEU A 461 4.79 -2.70 13.83
CA LEU A 461 6.18 -2.52 14.31
C LEU A 461 6.26 -2.03 15.76
N LYS A 462 5.23 -1.32 16.26
CA LYS A 462 5.09 -0.95 17.69
C LYS A 462 4.58 -2.10 18.57
N GLY A 463 4.44 -3.30 18.02
CA GLY A 463 3.94 -4.49 18.72
C GLY A 463 2.42 -4.51 18.89
N ARG A 464 1.67 -3.70 18.13
CA ARG A 464 0.21 -3.79 18.07
C ARG A 464 -0.21 -4.89 17.09
N PRO A 465 -1.45 -5.40 17.17
CA PRO A 465 -1.95 -6.35 16.18
C PRO A 465 -1.87 -5.79 14.76
N ALA A 466 -1.41 -6.62 13.83
CA ALA A 466 -1.38 -6.33 12.40
C ALA A 466 -2.80 -6.29 11.82
N LEU A 467 -3.40 -5.10 11.81
CA LEU A 467 -4.75 -4.87 11.29
C LEU A 467 -4.70 -4.29 9.87
N PRO A 468 -5.61 -4.68 8.96
CA PRO A 468 -5.69 -4.11 7.63
C PRO A 468 -5.90 -2.60 7.63
N ALA A 469 -5.27 -1.91 6.69
CA ALA A 469 -5.58 -0.51 6.43
C ALA A 469 -7.02 -0.38 5.91
N PRO A 470 -7.77 0.65 6.32
CA PRO A 470 -9.09 0.89 5.77
C PRO A 470 -8.98 1.17 4.26
N PRO A 471 -9.88 0.61 3.44
CA PRO A 471 -9.91 0.91 2.01
C PRO A 471 -10.23 2.39 1.80
N MET A 472 -9.61 3.02 0.80
CA MET A 472 -9.78 4.44 0.55
C MET A 472 -10.27 4.69 -0.88
N SER A 473 -11.42 5.35 -1.05
CA SER A 473 -12.00 5.64 -2.37
C SER A 473 -11.56 6.99 -2.95
N CYS A 474 -10.75 7.77 -2.22
CA CYS A 474 -10.39 9.14 -2.56
C CYS A 474 -8.98 9.50 -2.03
N ALA A 475 -8.60 10.78 -2.11
CA ALA A 475 -7.24 11.29 -1.92
C ALA A 475 -6.52 10.67 -0.70
N GLY A 476 -5.34 10.09 -0.96
CA GLY A 476 -4.50 9.44 0.03
C GLY A 476 -4.04 10.34 1.18
N THR A 477 -3.53 9.72 2.23
CA THR A 477 -2.97 10.42 3.41
C THR A 477 -1.78 11.30 3.00
N THR A 478 -1.79 12.57 3.40
CA THR A 478 -0.72 13.54 3.14
C THR A 478 0.45 13.38 4.09
N THR A 479 1.62 13.95 3.74
CA THR A 479 2.82 13.95 4.59
C THR A 479 2.50 14.60 5.94
N SER A 480 1.86 15.77 5.93
CA SER A 480 1.46 16.49 7.15
C SER A 480 0.43 15.74 8.00
N GLN A 481 -0.41 14.89 7.38
CA GLN A 481 -1.29 13.98 8.13
C GLN A 481 -0.46 12.91 8.86
N LEU A 482 0.49 12.27 8.18
CA LEU A 482 1.36 11.26 8.79
C LEU A 482 2.22 11.85 9.91
N GLU A 483 2.86 12.99 9.69
CA GLU A 483 3.66 13.72 10.69
C GLU A 483 2.86 14.01 11.95
N SER A 484 1.62 14.49 11.79
CA SER A 484 0.71 14.77 12.90
C SER A 484 0.26 13.52 13.65
N ILE A 485 0.10 12.37 12.97
CA ILE A 485 -0.35 11.12 13.59
C ILE A 485 0.79 10.42 14.32
N VAL A 486 1.97 10.38 13.70
CA VAL A 486 3.14 9.63 14.19
C VAL A 486 3.91 10.43 15.23
N GLY A 487 3.89 11.76 15.14
CA GLY A 487 4.65 12.66 16.01
C GLY A 487 6.09 12.80 15.53
N GLY A 488 6.33 13.73 14.61
CA GLY A 488 7.64 14.04 14.05
C GLY A 488 7.50 14.74 12.69
N GLU A 489 8.62 15.00 12.03
CA GLU A 489 8.65 15.63 10.69
C GLU A 489 9.50 14.80 9.74
N PHE A 490 9.10 14.74 8.47
CA PHE A 490 9.95 14.20 7.42
C PHE A 490 11.18 15.10 7.27
N GLY A 491 12.36 14.48 7.35
CA GLY A 491 13.61 15.17 7.12
C GLY A 491 13.76 15.69 5.68
N PRO A 492 14.90 16.35 5.39
CA PRO A 492 15.22 16.78 4.04
C PRO A 492 15.28 15.59 3.06
N ALA A 493 15.14 15.91 1.78
CA ALA A 493 15.38 14.94 0.71
C ALA A 493 16.77 14.32 0.85
N SER A 494 16.82 13.00 0.85
CA SER A 494 18.02 12.19 1.05
C SER A 494 17.97 10.98 0.12
N GLY A 495 19.14 10.44 -0.20
CA GLY A 495 19.22 9.26 -1.06
C GLY A 495 18.89 7.96 -0.31
N PRO A 496 18.55 6.87 -1.03
CA PRO A 496 18.40 5.54 -0.45
C PRO A 496 19.53 5.10 0.51
N PRO A 497 20.83 5.30 0.17
CA PRO A 497 21.92 4.91 1.06
C PRO A 497 21.92 5.69 2.39
N GLU A 498 21.50 6.95 2.35
CA GLU A 498 21.46 7.80 3.55
C GLU A 498 20.38 7.39 4.52
N ILE A 499 19.19 7.14 4.00
CA ILE A 499 18.06 6.68 4.81
C ILE A 499 18.38 5.30 5.40
N HIS A 500 18.95 4.40 4.59
CA HIS A 500 19.37 3.08 5.06
C HIS A 500 20.37 3.19 6.22
N ASN A 501 21.40 4.04 6.08
CA ASN A 501 22.42 4.20 7.11
C ASN A 501 21.91 4.86 8.37
N LYS A 502 21.03 5.86 8.24
CA LYS A 502 20.37 6.48 9.39
C LYS A 502 19.64 5.44 10.25
N ILE A 503 18.88 4.55 9.62
CA ILE A 503 18.18 3.47 10.32
C ILE A 503 19.15 2.40 10.84
N PHE A 504 20.17 2.04 10.05
CA PHE A 504 21.17 1.06 10.46
C PHE A 504 21.92 1.52 11.73
N LEU A 505 22.46 2.74 11.71
CA LEU A 505 23.24 3.32 12.81
C LEU A 505 22.38 3.62 14.05
N ALA A 506 21.06 3.82 13.89
CA ALA A 506 20.14 4.08 15.00
C ALA A 506 19.96 2.88 15.96
N GLY A 507 20.37 1.67 15.58
CA GLY A 507 20.32 0.51 16.48
C GLY A 507 19.24 -0.51 16.16
N GLU A 508 19.32 -1.68 16.79
CA GLU A 508 18.33 -2.76 16.65
C GLU A 508 16.93 -2.26 17.03
N GLY A 509 15.95 -2.53 16.17
CA GLY A 509 14.58 -2.08 16.36
C GLY A 509 14.30 -0.64 15.94
N ALA A 510 15.30 0.11 15.45
CA ALA A 510 15.07 1.41 14.82
C ALA A 510 14.15 1.27 13.62
N HIS A 511 13.11 2.10 13.53
CA HIS A 511 12.17 2.10 12.42
C HIS A 511 11.66 3.51 12.07
N GLY A 512 11.29 3.67 10.82
CA GLY A 512 10.81 4.92 10.26
C GLY A 512 9.75 4.73 9.19
N ILE A 513 9.25 5.85 8.70
CA ILE A 513 8.43 5.94 7.50
C ILE A 513 9.25 6.67 6.43
N VAL A 514 9.28 6.13 5.23
CA VAL A 514 9.93 6.75 4.08
C VAL A 514 8.84 7.28 3.15
N TYR A 515 8.94 8.56 2.82
CA TYR A 515 8.23 9.14 1.69
C TYR A 515 9.12 9.05 0.46
N ALA A 516 8.62 8.47 -0.62
CA ALA A 516 9.29 8.40 -1.91
C ALA A 516 8.49 9.18 -2.94
N LYS A 517 9.18 9.99 -3.75
CA LYS A 517 8.57 10.78 -4.80
C LYS A 517 9.29 10.48 -6.11
N GLY A 518 8.50 10.20 -7.13
CA GLY A 518 8.94 9.99 -8.50
C GLY A 518 8.48 11.13 -9.40
N PRO A 519 8.86 11.10 -10.69
CA PRO A 519 8.27 11.96 -11.68
C PRO A 519 6.77 11.66 -11.78
N PRO A 520 5.96 12.63 -12.20
CA PRO A 520 4.55 12.37 -12.43
C PRO A 520 4.41 11.39 -13.60
N PRO A 521 3.40 10.51 -13.58
CA PRO A 521 3.09 9.68 -14.75
C PRO A 521 2.93 10.55 -16.01
N PRO A 522 3.26 10.03 -17.21
CA PRO A 522 2.97 10.74 -18.46
C PRO A 522 1.51 11.17 -18.52
N GLY A 523 1.25 12.45 -18.81
CA GLY A 523 -0.10 13.03 -18.83
C GLY A 523 -0.67 13.43 -17.47
N GLU A 524 0.05 13.22 -16.36
CA GLU A 524 -0.28 13.75 -15.06
C GLU A 524 0.62 14.93 -14.68
N THR A 525 0.03 15.93 -14.02
CA THR A 525 0.78 17.08 -13.48
C THR A 525 1.12 16.90 -12.00
N ARG A 526 0.56 15.87 -11.35
CA ARG A 526 0.71 15.64 -9.93
C ARG A 526 1.73 14.53 -9.70
N ASN A 527 2.73 14.83 -8.88
CA ASN A 527 3.63 13.81 -8.37
C ASN A 527 2.86 12.94 -7.38
N LEU A 528 2.59 11.69 -7.75
CA LEU A 528 2.10 10.68 -6.82
C LEU A 528 3.29 10.22 -5.98
N GLY A 529 3.34 10.70 -4.75
CA GLY A 529 4.28 10.17 -3.77
C GLY A 529 3.81 8.81 -3.24
N HIS A 530 4.74 8.06 -2.67
CA HIS A 530 4.53 6.76 -2.07
C HIS A 530 5.07 6.73 -0.65
N TYR A 531 4.49 5.88 0.20
CA TYR A 531 4.95 5.68 1.57
C TYR A 531 5.20 4.21 1.86
N PHE A 532 6.28 3.93 2.58
CA PHE A 532 6.59 2.59 3.08
C PHE A 532 7.35 2.69 4.40
N ASN A 533 7.42 1.59 5.15
CA ASN A 533 8.16 1.56 6.41
C ASN A 533 9.57 1.04 6.18
N ILE A 534 10.48 1.47 7.05
CA ILE A 534 11.84 0.95 7.13
C ILE A 534 12.11 0.51 8.55
N VAL A 535 12.76 -0.63 8.75
CA VAL A 535 13.08 -1.15 10.09
C VAL A 535 14.41 -1.88 10.09
N ARG A 536 15.22 -1.68 11.13
CA ARG A 536 16.39 -2.51 11.41
C ARG A 536 16.00 -3.67 12.32
N SER A 537 16.29 -4.90 11.89
CA SER A 537 16.22 -6.05 12.78
C SER A 537 17.23 -7.13 12.42
N ALA A 538 17.75 -7.82 13.43
CA ALA A 538 18.74 -8.89 13.30
C ALA A 538 19.98 -8.48 12.47
N GLY A 539 20.40 -7.22 12.60
CA GLY A 539 21.54 -6.68 11.84
C GLY A 539 21.24 -6.31 10.39
N GLU A 540 20.01 -6.47 9.91
CA GLU A 540 19.58 -6.13 8.55
C GLU A 540 18.59 -4.96 8.57
N VAL A 541 18.42 -4.29 7.42
CA VAL A 541 17.41 -3.24 7.23
C VAL A 541 16.40 -3.69 6.19
N TYR A 542 15.14 -3.71 6.58
CA TYR A 542 14.01 -4.11 5.75
C TYR A 542 13.20 -2.89 5.32
N LEU A 543 12.86 -2.82 4.02
CA LEU A 543 11.85 -1.88 3.53
C LEU A 543 10.54 -2.65 3.40
N LEU A 544 9.55 -2.30 4.21
CA LEU A 544 8.26 -2.97 4.29
C LEU A 544 7.21 -2.13 3.57
N ASP A 545 6.74 -2.62 2.42
CA ASP A 545 5.67 -1.98 1.67
C ASP A 545 4.33 -2.65 2.00
N GLY A 546 3.54 -1.99 2.85
CA GLY A 546 2.21 -2.48 3.22
C GLY A 546 1.19 -2.39 2.08
N GLN A 547 1.41 -1.56 1.06
CA GLN A 547 0.54 -1.48 -0.10
C GLN A 547 0.77 -2.66 -1.04
N LEU A 548 2.04 -3.01 -1.29
CA LEU A 548 2.44 -4.15 -2.11
C LEU A 548 2.40 -5.48 -1.34
N GLY A 549 2.36 -5.43 -0.01
CA GLY A 549 2.27 -6.60 0.85
C GLY A 549 3.56 -7.42 0.95
N ARG A 550 4.72 -6.81 0.68
CA ARG A 550 6.03 -7.50 0.66
C ARG A 550 7.18 -6.56 0.97
N THR A 551 8.36 -7.12 1.16
CA THR A 551 9.60 -6.34 1.16
C THR A 551 9.94 -5.87 -0.24
N VAL A 552 10.52 -4.68 -0.32
CA VAL A 552 10.97 -4.05 -1.57
C VAL A 552 12.43 -3.63 -1.40
N SER A 553 13.25 -3.70 -2.44
CA SER A 553 14.62 -3.21 -2.39
C SER A 553 14.70 -1.74 -2.83
N TRP A 554 15.77 -1.04 -2.45
CA TRP A 554 16.00 0.31 -2.95
C TRP A 554 16.09 0.37 -4.48
N ALA A 555 16.80 -0.58 -5.11
CA ALA A 555 16.89 -0.71 -6.56
C ALA A 555 15.51 -0.87 -7.21
N GLU A 556 14.60 -1.60 -6.58
CA GLU A 556 13.25 -1.75 -7.09
C GLU A 556 12.46 -0.43 -7.03
N TYR A 557 12.55 0.35 -5.94
CA TYR A 557 11.93 1.67 -5.89
C TYR A 557 12.54 2.63 -6.93
N LEU A 558 13.86 2.61 -7.11
CA LEU A 558 14.52 3.40 -8.15
C LEU A 558 14.02 3.00 -9.55
N ARG A 559 13.84 1.69 -9.81
CA ARG A 559 13.27 1.18 -11.07
C ARG A 559 11.81 1.55 -11.28
N MET A 560 11.04 1.75 -10.20
CA MET A 560 9.68 2.31 -10.25
C MET A 560 9.68 3.82 -10.54
N GLY A 561 10.85 4.46 -10.66
CA GLY A 561 11.00 5.87 -10.99
C GLY A 561 11.10 6.80 -9.78
N PHE A 562 11.05 6.29 -8.55
CA PHE A 562 11.24 7.13 -7.37
C PHE A 562 12.68 7.64 -7.30
N ASN A 563 12.86 8.95 -7.10
CA ASN A 563 14.18 9.59 -7.12
C ASN A 563 14.40 10.60 -5.98
N GLU A 564 13.36 11.01 -5.26
CA GLU A 564 13.44 11.85 -4.07
C GLU A 564 12.89 11.06 -2.87
N PHE A 565 13.68 10.88 -1.81
CA PHE A 565 13.24 10.15 -0.62
C PHE A 565 13.38 11.02 0.64
N ARG A 566 12.48 10.87 1.60
CA ARG A 566 12.53 11.56 2.90
C ARG A 566 12.22 10.57 4.01
N LEU A 567 12.98 10.62 5.10
CA LEU A 567 12.78 9.76 6.26
C LEU A 567 12.08 10.53 7.39
N LEU A 568 11.04 9.93 7.96
CA LEU A 568 10.45 10.24 9.25
C LEU A 568 10.87 9.14 10.25
N PRO A 569 11.88 9.36 11.10
CA PRO A 569 12.23 8.43 12.18
C PRO A 569 11.08 8.34 13.19
N THR A 570 10.84 7.17 13.79
CA THR A 570 9.68 6.97 14.68
C THR A 570 10.02 6.38 16.05
N ASN A 571 11.30 6.16 16.35
CA ASN A 571 11.79 5.78 17.68
C ASN A 571 13.27 6.11 17.88
#